data_AF-A0A2D1U231-F1
#
_entry.id   AF-A0A2D1U231-F1
#
_cell.length_a   1.000
_cell.length_b   1.000
_cell.length_c   1.000
_cell.angle_alpha   90.00
_cell.angle_beta   90.00
_cell.angle_gamma   90.00
#
_symmetry.space_group_name_H-M   'P 1'
#
loop_
_entity.id
_entity.type
_entity.pdbx_description
1 polymer ?
#
loop_
_entity_poly.entity_id
_entity_poly.type
_entity_poly.pdbx_seq_one_letter_code
_entity_poly.pdbx_strand_id
1 'polypeptide(L)'
;MLIVILILSLIFFGIGFIVTENNAQYILSGYNTMAEEDRQKFNIKLYVPYFRNFHIVLGISMLIISLVLFYFVSSDWAGLFIVAYPIAAYIYFIWKGSQFLKDGNKKQQMASYVVMGVLFIILLFIIFMFTYSLKDNKIEIKNETLEINGDYGTKINLADIKSIHLISELPKITSKINGFAVETTKKGSFKTKDGEKVTLLINSKNNSYILIITKDNKKIYYSSKEESNQEIYTRLRKQLNLSKFRM
;
A
#
# COMPACT_ATOMS: atom_id res chain seq x y z
N MET A 1 9.05 -2.35 -7.25
CA MET A 1 8.31 -3.55 -6.79
C MET A 1 9.06 -4.88 -6.92
N LEU A 2 9.72 -5.17 -8.06
CA LEU A 2 10.15 -6.55 -8.39
C LEU A 2 11.00 -7.26 -7.33
N ILE A 3 12.02 -6.59 -6.78
CA ILE A 3 12.87 -7.15 -5.71
C ILE A 3 12.03 -7.48 -4.47
N VAL A 4 11.06 -6.63 -4.13
CA VAL A 4 10.16 -6.84 -2.98
C VAL A 4 9.29 -8.07 -3.21
N ILE A 5 8.74 -8.25 -4.42
CA ILE A 5 7.98 -9.46 -4.79
C ILE A 5 8.83 -10.71 -4.57
N LEU A 6 10.05 -10.73 -5.13
CA LEU A 6 10.95 -11.89 -5.05
C LEU A 6 11.31 -12.23 -3.60
N ILE A 7 11.68 -11.23 -2.79
CA ILE A 7 12.07 -11.44 -1.40
C ILE A 7 10.88 -11.96 -0.59
N LEU A 8 9.70 -11.33 -0.68
CA LEU A 8 8.55 -11.74 0.12
C LEU A 8 8.04 -13.13 -0.26
N SER A 9 7.97 -13.43 -1.56
CA SER A 9 7.61 -14.78 -2.03
C SER A 9 8.59 -15.84 -1.53
N LEU A 10 9.89 -15.54 -1.55
CA LEU A 10 10.92 -16.45 -1.04
C LEU A 10 10.81 -16.65 0.47
N ILE A 11 10.53 -15.58 1.23
CA ILE A 11 10.31 -15.67 2.68
C ILE A 11 9.11 -16.58 2.97
N PHE A 12 7.95 -16.36 2.33
CA PHE A 12 6.78 -17.21 2.56
C PHE A 12 7.03 -18.66 2.16
N PHE A 13 7.68 -18.90 1.03
CA PHE A 13 8.08 -20.24 0.62
C PHE A 13 8.99 -20.92 1.66
N GLY A 14 10.02 -20.20 2.10
CA GLY A 14 11.02 -20.68 3.06
C GLY A 14 10.42 -21.03 4.43
N ILE A 15 9.44 -20.25 4.89
CA ILE A 15 8.73 -20.51 6.16
C ILE A 15 8.16 -21.92 6.20
N GLY A 16 7.69 -22.47 5.06
CA GLY A 16 7.11 -23.81 4.99
C GLY A 16 8.03 -24.94 5.48
N PHE A 17 9.34 -24.70 5.54
CA PHE A 17 10.34 -25.70 5.96
C PHE A 17 10.83 -25.50 7.41
N ILE A 18 10.43 -24.42 8.09
CA ILE A 18 10.92 -24.09 9.43
C ILE A 18 10.29 -25.01 10.50
N VAL A 19 9.00 -25.34 10.37
CA VAL A 19 8.27 -26.15 11.35
C VAL A 19 8.39 -27.64 11.03
N THR A 20 8.80 -28.41 12.04
CA THR A 20 8.91 -29.87 12.03
C THR A 20 8.25 -30.44 13.27
N GLU A 21 7.96 -31.74 13.28
CA GLU A 21 7.40 -32.41 14.47
C GLU A 21 8.28 -32.22 15.72
N ASN A 22 9.61 -32.26 15.53
CA ASN A 22 10.57 -32.19 16.63
C ASN A 22 10.70 -30.78 17.25
N ASN A 23 10.49 -29.73 16.45
CA ASN A 23 10.66 -28.35 16.91
C ASN A 23 9.34 -27.62 17.18
N ALA A 24 8.20 -28.16 16.75
CA ALA A 24 6.90 -27.50 16.85
C ALA A 24 6.57 -27.07 18.28
N GLN A 25 6.93 -27.87 19.28
CA GLN A 25 6.73 -27.55 20.70
C GLN A 25 7.43 -26.26 21.16
N TYR A 26 8.43 -25.78 20.43
CA TYR A 26 9.16 -24.55 20.74
C TYR A 26 8.67 -23.36 19.91
N ILE A 27 8.43 -23.58 18.61
CA ILE A 27 8.24 -22.47 17.65
C ILE A 27 6.83 -22.33 17.08
N LEU A 28 5.97 -23.35 17.19
CA LEU A 28 4.60 -23.28 16.68
C LEU A 28 3.70 -22.63 17.73
N SER A 29 3.43 -21.34 17.53
CA SER A 29 2.54 -20.56 18.40
C SER A 29 1.18 -21.24 18.57
N GLY A 30 0.66 -21.22 19.79
CA GLY A 30 -0.54 -21.98 20.18
C GLY A 30 -0.20 -23.40 20.61
N TYR A 31 0.57 -24.14 19.82
CA TYR A 31 1.02 -25.50 20.20
C TYR A 31 2.07 -25.48 21.32
N ASN A 32 3.03 -24.55 21.25
CA ASN A 32 4.05 -24.38 22.31
C ASN A 32 3.46 -23.98 23.67
N THR A 33 2.35 -23.22 23.66
CA THR A 33 1.63 -22.78 24.86
C THR A 33 0.56 -23.76 25.36
N MET A 34 0.25 -24.82 24.61
CA MET A 34 -0.68 -25.85 25.07
C MET A 34 -0.11 -26.60 26.28
N ALA A 35 -0.98 -26.97 27.21
CA ALA A 35 -0.65 -27.96 28.22
C ALA A 35 -0.26 -29.29 27.56
N GLU A 36 0.59 -30.07 28.22
CA GLU A 36 1.12 -31.31 27.64
C GLU A 36 0.01 -32.31 27.27
N GLU A 37 -1.02 -32.43 28.11
CA GLU A 37 -2.22 -33.25 27.86
C GLU A 37 -2.97 -32.85 26.58
N ASP A 38 -3.02 -31.55 26.26
CA ASP A 38 -3.68 -31.05 25.06
C ASP A 38 -2.79 -31.16 23.82
N ARG A 39 -1.47 -31.04 23.97
CA ARG A 39 -0.50 -31.30 22.88
C ARG A 39 -0.60 -32.75 22.38
N GLN A 40 -0.84 -33.70 23.28
CA GLN A 40 -1.03 -35.11 22.90
C GLN A 40 -2.31 -35.33 22.09
N LYS A 41 -3.32 -34.46 22.23
CA LYS A 41 -4.57 -34.51 21.45
C LYS A 41 -4.42 -33.86 20.07
N PHE A 42 -3.47 -32.95 19.89
CA PHE A 42 -3.24 -32.24 18.64
C PHE A 42 -2.54 -33.13 17.61
N ASN A 43 -3.08 -33.21 16.38
CA ASN A 43 -2.49 -34.05 15.33
C ASN A 43 -1.33 -33.33 14.62
N ILE A 44 -0.18 -33.25 15.29
CA ILE A 44 1.00 -32.55 14.76
C ILE A 44 1.52 -33.16 13.46
N LYS A 45 1.43 -34.50 13.32
CA LYS A 45 1.84 -35.24 12.12
C LYS A 45 1.08 -34.83 10.87
N LEU A 46 -0.21 -34.49 11.00
CA LEU A 46 -1.00 -33.96 9.88
C LEU A 46 -0.85 -32.43 9.73
N TYR A 47 -0.65 -31.71 10.83
CA TYR A 47 -0.55 -30.26 10.80
C TYR A 47 0.75 -29.77 10.16
N VAL A 48 1.90 -30.42 10.40
CA VAL A 48 3.19 -30.01 9.83
C VAL A 48 3.19 -30.03 8.29
N PRO A 49 2.72 -31.11 7.61
CA PRO A 49 2.55 -31.08 6.15
C PRO A 49 1.57 -30.01 5.67
N TYR A 50 0.47 -29.77 6.40
CA TYR A 50 -0.47 -28.70 6.07
C TYR A 50 0.18 -27.32 6.15
N PHE A 51 0.91 -27.03 7.23
CA PHE A 51 1.69 -25.80 7.40
C PHE A 51 2.69 -25.61 6.26
N ARG A 52 3.45 -26.66 5.93
CA ARG A 52 4.42 -26.63 4.83
C ARG A 52 3.77 -26.31 3.49
N ASN A 53 2.74 -27.06 3.13
CA ASN A 53 2.05 -26.92 1.85
C ASN A 53 1.38 -25.55 1.71
N PHE A 54 0.77 -25.03 2.79
CA PHE A 54 0.20 -23.69 2.78
C PHE A 54 1.24 -22.62 2.43
N HIS A 55 2.40 -22.64 3.09
CA HIS A 55 3.45 -21.64 2.89
C HIS A 55 4.15 -21.76 1.52
N ILE A 56 4.36 -22.99 1.03
CA ILE A 56 4.84 -23.23 -0.34
C ILE A 56 3.86 -22.64 -1.36
N VAL A 57 2.58 -22.98 -1.24
CA VAL A 57 1.54 -22.46 -2.14
C VAL A 57 1.48 -20.95 -2.06
N LEU A 58 1.46 -20.37 -0.85
CA LEU A 58 1.44 -18.93 -0.63
C LEU A 58 2.63 -18.23 -1.30
N GLY A 59 3.85 -18.74 -1.13
CA GLY A 59 5.04 -18.16 -1.75
C GLY A 59 5.00 -18.21 -3.28
N ILE A 60 4.65 -19.37 -3.84
CA ILE A 60 4.56 -19.58 -5.30
C ILE A 60 3.43 -18.75 -5.92
N SER A 61 2.22 -18.80 -5.35
CA SER A 61 1.07 -18.07 -5.86
C SER A 61 1.27 -16.56 -5.71
N MET A 62 1.86 -16.10 -4.60
CA MET A 62 2.22 -14.69 -4.41
C MET A 62 3.19 -14.24 -5.49
N LEU A 63 4.20 -15.04 -5.83
CA LEU A 63 5.16 -14.71 -6.89
C LEU A 63 4.44 -14.57 -8.23
N ILE A 64 3.73 -15.62 -8.66
CA ILE A 64 3.10 -15.69 -9.97
C ILE A 64 2.05 -14.58 -10.12
N ILE A 65 1.13 -14.46 -9.15
CA ILE A 65 0.03 -13.49 -9.23
C ILE A 65 0.56 -12.05 -9.15
N SER A 66 1.54 -11.76 -8.28
CA SER A 66 2.12 -10.42 -8.20
C SER A 66 2.83 -10.03 -9.50
N LEU A 67 3.54 -10.94 -10.14
CA LEU A 67 4.19 -10.69 -11.44
C LEU A 67 3.14 -10.46 -12.54
N VAL A 68 2.07 -11.27 -12.56
CA VAL A 68 0.98 -11.09 -13.52
C VAL A 68 0.33 -9.71 -13.33
N LEU A 69 -0.01 -9.35 -12.10
CA LEU A 69 -0.59 -8.03 -11.80
C LEU A 69 0.37 -6.90 -12.18
N PHE A 70 1.66 -7.04 -11.85
CA PHE A 70 2.65 -5.99 -12.06
C PHE A 70 2.90 -5.71 -13.55
N TYR A 71 2.99 -6.74 -14.39
CA TYR A 71 3.30 -6.58 -15.81
C TYR A 71 2.07 -6.42 -16.71
N PHE A 72 0.93 -7.02 -16.35
CA PHE A 72 -0.22 -7.11 -17.26
C PHE A 72 -1.49 -6.40 -16.77
N VAL A 73 -1.51 -5.88 -15.53
CA VAL A 73 -2.71 -5.21 -14.99
C VAL A 73 -2.38 -3.80 -14.49
N SER A 74 -1.61 -3.70 -13.42
CA SER A 74 -1.20 -2.43 -12.81
C SER A 74 -0.19 -2.71 -11.70
N SER A 75 0.93 -2.00 -11.74
CA SER A 75 1.94 -2.06 -10.70
C SER A 75 1.43 -1.53 -9.35
N ASP A 76 0.48 -0.59 -9.34
CA ASP A 76 -0.17 -0.11 -8.11
C ASP A 76 -1.05 -1.23 -7.49
N TRP A 77 -1.83 -1.94 -8.30
CA TRP A 77 -2.66 -3.07 -7.82
C TRP A 77 -1.80 -4.25 -7.35
N ALA A 78 -0.66 -4.50 -7.99
CA ALA A 78 0.33 -5.45 -7.49
C ALA A 78 0.84 -5.06 -6.09
N GLY A 79 1.05 -3.75 -5.85
CA GLY A 79 1.40 -3.23 -4.53
C GLY A 79 0.36 -3.54 -3.45
N LEU A 80 -0.94 -3.37 -3.74
CA LEU A 80 -2.00 -3.76 -2.81
C LEU A 80 -2.03 -5.27 -2.58
N PHE A 81 -1.93 -6.05 -3.65
CA PHE A 81 -2.00 -7.51 -3.59
C PHE A 81 -0.93 -8.09 -2.68
N ILE A 82 0.32 -7.61 -2.77
CA ILE A 82 1.44 -8.07 -1.94
C ILE A 82 1.15 -7.95 -0.43
N VAL A 83 0.36 -6.94 -0.02
CA VAL A 83 0.01 -6.70 1.39
C VAL A 83 -1.28 -7.44 1.77
N ALA A 84 -2.31 -7.36 0.93
CA ALA A 84 -3.64 -7.90 1.24
C ALA A 84 -3.70 -9.44 1.13
N TYR A 85 -2.97 -10.02 0.16
CA TYR A 85 -3.06 -11.45 -0.14
C TYR A 85 -2.56 -12.33 1.02
N PRO A 86 -1.39 -12.08 1.65
CA PRO A 86 -0.99 -12.86 2.81
C PRO A 86 -2.01 -12.80 3.94
N ILE A 87 -2.59 -11.64 4.23
CA ILE A 87 -3.60 -11.50 5.30
C ILE A 87 -4.81 -12.39 5.01
N ALA A 88 -5.35 -12.33 3.79
CA ALA A 88 -6.46 -13.18 3.36
C ALA A 88 -6.09 -14.69 3.41
N ALA A 89 -4.88 -15.05 2.97
CA ALA A 89 -4.38 -16.41 3.02
C ALA A 89 -4.25 -16.90 4.48
N TYR A 90 -3.78 -16.07 5.41
CA TYR A 90 -3.66 -16.44 6.82
C TYR A 90 -5.02 -16.56 7.51
N ILE A 91 -6.05 -15.81 7.11
CA ILE A 91 -7.42 -16.03 7.57
C ILE A 91 -7.86 -17.46 7.20
N TYR A 92 -7.67 -17.86 5.93
CA TYR A 92 -7.95 -19.23 5.50
C TYR A 92 -7.10 -20.27 6.26
N PHE A 93 -5.82 -19.96 6.47
CA PHE A 93 -4.88 -20.82 7.19
C PHE A 93 -5.34 -21.12 8.61
N ILE A 94 -5.77 -20.08 9.35
CA ILE A 94 -6.24 -20.21 10.73
C ILE A 94 -7.55 -20.97 10.76
N TRP A 95 -8.48 -20.67 9.86
CA TRP A 95 -9.77 -21.36 9.77
C TRP A 95 -9.57 -22.86 9.56
N LYS A 96 -8.82 -23.26 8.53
CA LYS A 96 -8.57 -24.68 8.24
C LYS A 96 -7.66 -25.32 9.29
N GLY A 97 -6.70 -24.56 9.83
CA GLY A 97 -5.84 -24.97 10.95
C GLY A 97 -6.60 -25.32 12.22
N SER A 98 -7.69 -24.61 12.52
CA SER A 98 -8.53 -24.89 13.71
C SER A 98 -9.24 -26.25 13.65
N GLN A 99 -9.39 -26.85 12.47
CA GLN A 99 -10.00 -28.18 12.29
C GLN A 99 -9.08 -29.32 12.76
N PHE A 100 -7.78 -29.05 12.97
CA PHE A 100 -6.84 -30.02 13.54
C PHE A 100 -6.93 -30.11 15.07
N LEU A 101 -7.71 -29.24 15.71
CA LEU A 101 -8.06 -29.36 17.13
C LEU A 101 -9.09 -30.47 17.30
N LYS A 102 -8.75 -31.54 18.01
CA LYS A 102 -9.73 -32.53 18.43
C LYS A 102 -10.75 -31.91 19.40
N ASP A 103 -12.00 -32.36 19.32
CA ASP A 103 -13.13 -31.86 20.09
C ASP A 103 -12.76 -31.61 21.57
N GLY A 104 -12.88 -30.36 22.03
CA GLY A 104 -12.70 -30.03 23.46
C GLY A 104 -12.16 -28.63 23.77
N ASN A 105 -11.33 -28.03 22.92
CA ASN A 105 -10.69 -26.74 23.25
C ASN A 105 -11.46 -25.52 22.72
N LYS A 106 -12.67 -25.29 23.26
CA LYS A 106 -13.53 -24.14 22.91
C LYS A 106 -12.82 -22.78 23.06
N LYS A 107 -11.93 -22.65 24.06
CA LYS A 107 -11.16 -21.43 24.30
C LYS A 107 -10.21 -21.13 23.16
N GLN A 108 -9.49 -22.13 22.66
CA GLN A 108 -8.58 -21.96 21.52
C GLN A 108 -9.34 -21.70 20.22
N GLN A 109 -10.47 -22.38 19.98
CA GLN A 109 -11.31 -22.11 18.82
C GLN A 109 -11.84 -20.67 18.83
N MET A 110 -12.32 -20.18 19.97
CA MET A 110 -12.74 -18.79 20.15
C MET A 110 -11.60 -17.81 19.87
N ALA A 111 -10.39 -18.09 20.37
CA ALA A 111 -9.22 -17.28 20.09
C ALA A 111 -8.91 -17.20 18.57
N SER A 112 -8.98 -18.33 17.85
CA SER A 112 -8.83 -18.35 16.39
C SER A 112 -9.87 -17.48 15.68
N TYR A 113 -11.14 -17.53 16.09
CA TYR A 113 -12.19 -16.67 15.51
C TYR A 113 -11.94 -15.19 15.77
N VAL A 114 -11.51 -14.82 16.99
CA VAL A 114 -11.16 -13.44 17.32
C VAL A 114 -9.99 -12.96 16.45
N VAL A 115 -8.92 -13.75 16.32
CA VAL A 115 -7.77 -13.40 15.48
C VAL A 115 -8.19 -13.24 14.02
N MET A 116 -8.99 -14.15 13.47
CA MET A 116 -9.51 -14.02 12.11
C MET A 116 -10.37 -12.78 11.93
N GLY A 117 -11.23 -12.46 12.90
CA GLY A 117 -12.05 -11.24 12.87
C GLY A 117 -11.19 -9.97 12.83
N VAL A 118 -10.15 -9.90 13.67
CA VAL A 118 -9.19 -8.79 13.67
C VAL A 118 -8.46 -8.68 12.33
N LEU A 119 -7.93 -9.79 11.81
CA LEU A 119 -7.26 -9.82 10.50
C LEU A 119 -8.19 -9.38 9.36
N PHE A 120 -9.46 -9.79 9.42
CA PHE A 120 -10.46 -9.41 8.43
C PHE A 120 -10.77 -7.90 8.48
N ILE A 121 -10.91 -7.31 9.67
CA ILE A 121 -11.10 -5.86 9.83
C ILE A 121 -9.88 -5.10 9.30
N ILE A 122 -8.66 -5.56 9.63
CA ILE A 122 -7.42 -4.97 9.13
C ILE A 122 -7.36 -5.06 7.59
N LEU A 123 -7.74 -6.19 7.02
CA LEU A 123 -7.79 -6.38 5.57
C LEU A 123 -8.73 -5.38 4.90
N LEU A 124 -9.95 -5.23 5.42
CA LEU A 124 -10.93 -4.25 4.91
C LEU A 124 -10.41 -2.82 5.03
N PHE A 125 -9.80 -2.48 6.17
CA PHE A 125 -9.21 -1.16 6.39
C PHE A 125 -8.08 -0.86 5.39
N ILE A 126 -7.19 -1.81 5.14
CA ILE A 126 -6.09 -1.67 4.16
C ILE A 126 -6.65 -1.47 2.76
N ILE A 127 -7.62 -2.28 2.34
CA ILE A 127 -8.23 -2.17 1.00
C ILE A 127 -8.93 -0.80 0.86
N PHE A 128 -9.69 -0.38 1.86
CA PHE A 128 -10.36 0.92 1.86
C PHE A 128 -9.37 2.08 1.78
N MET A 129 -8.38 2.13 2.68
CA MET A 129 -7.38 3.21 2.70
C MET A 129 -6.57 3.25 1.40
N PHE A 130 -6.15 2.09 0.89
CA PHE A 130 -5.37 2.02 -0.33
C PHE A 130 -6.16 2.53 -1.54
N THR A 131 -7.39 2.05 -1.72
CA THR A 131 -8.25 2.49 -2.84
C THR A 131 -8.64 3.96 -2.71
N TYR A 132 -8.82 4.47 -1.49
CA TYR A 132 -9.02 5.90 -1.25
C TYR A 132 -7.80 6.72 -1.68
N SER A 133 -6.59 6.32 -1.30
CA SER A 133 -5.35 6.99 -1.70
C SER A 133 -5.06 6.93 -3.20
N LEU A 134 -5.57 5.92 -3.92
CA LEU A 134 -5.45 5.81 -5.38
C LEU A 134 -6.42 6.70 -6.18
N LYS A 135 -7.42 7.33 -5.54
CA LYS A 135 -8.33 8.25 -6.23
C LYS A 135 -7.59 9.49 -6.72
N ASP A 136 -7.96 10.03 -7.87
CA ASP A 136 -7.30 11.21 -8.42
C ASP A 136 -7.54 12.46 -7.52
N ASN A 137 -6.48 13.18 -7.17
CA ASN A 137 -6.59 14.50 -6.56
C ASN A 137 -6.94 15.49 -7.68
N LYS A 138 -8.11 16.13 -7.59
CA LYS A 138 -8.52 17.16 -8.57
C LYS A 138 -7.97 18.52 -8.16
N ILE A 139 -7.53 19.27 -9.17
CA ILE A 139 -6.99 20.63 -9.02
C ILE A 139 -7.95 21.64 -9.64
N GLU A 140 -8.41 22.58 -8.82
CA GLU A 140 -9.41 23.58 -9.20
C GLU A 140 -9.11 24.93 -8.55
N ILE A 141 -9.54 26.02 -9.17
CA ILE A 141 -9.50 27.36 -8.56
C ILE A 141 -10.90 27.70 -8.05
N LYS A 142 -11.02 27.96 -6.74
CA LYS A 142 -12.25 28.35 -6.04
C LYS A 142 -11.95 29.50 -5.08
N ASN A 143 -12.77 30.55 -5.09
CA ASN A 143 -12.71 31.66 -4.12
C ASN A 143 -11.27 32.20 -3.91
N GLU A 144 -10.58 32.54 -5.01
CA GLU A 144 -9.19 33.04 -4.97
C GLU A 144 -8.16 32.08 -4.33
N THR A 145 -8.49 30.79 -4.28
CA THR A 145 -7.59 29.72 -3.86
C THR A 145 -7.46 28.66 -4.95
N LEU A 146 -6.25 28.18 -5.18
CA LEU A 146 -5.99 26.94 -5.90
C LEU A 146 -6.08 25.80 -4.88
N GLU A 147 -7.05 24.91 -5.08
CA GLU A 147 -7.31 23.76 -4.24
C GLU A 147 -6.97 22.49 -5.00
N ILE A 148 -6.11 21.66 -4.39
CA ILE A 148 -5.91 20.27 -4.76
C ILE A 148 -6.60 19.44 -3.68
N ASN A 149 -7.70 18.79 -4.01
CA ASN A 149 -8.51 18.04 -3.04
C ASN A 149 -7.92 16.66 -2.74
N GLY A 150 -8.57 15.88 -1.87
CA GLY A 150 -8.22 14.48 -1.60
C GLY A 150 -7.03 14.29 -0.66
N ASP A 151 -6.52 13.05 -0.60
CA ASP A 151 -5.40 12.67 0.26
C ASP A 151 -4.17 13.55 0.04
N TYR A 152 -3.62 14.10 1.13
CA TYR A 152 -2.51 15.05 1.14
C TYR A 152 -2.76 16.33 0.33
N GLY A 153 -4.02 16.61 0.00
CA GLY A 153 -4.44 17.81 -0.71
C GLY A 153 -3.99 19.10 -0.02
N THR A 154 -3.98 20.19 -0.78
CA THR A 154 -3.49 21.49 -0.32
C THR A 154 -4.32 22.62 -0.91
N LYS A 155 -4.38 23.74 -0.18
CA LYS A 155 -4.99 25.00 -0.63
C LYS A 155 -3.92 26.07 -0.65
N ILE A 156 -3.89 26.87 -1.71
CA ILE A 156 -2.90 27.93 -1.93
C ILE A 156 -3.66 29.18 -2.37
N ASN A 157 -3.51 30.31 -1.70
CA ASN A 157 -4.08 31.55 -2.22
C ASN A 157 -3.42 31.91 -3.55
N LEU A 158 -4.19 32.40 -4.52
CA LEU A 158 -3.63 32.77 -5.83
C LEU A 158 -2.56 33.87 -5.69
N ALA A 159 -2.71 34.75 -4.70
CA ALA A 159 -1.74 35.79 -4.37
C ALA A 159 -0.37 35.23 -3.90
N ASP A 160 -0.34 34.01 -3.35
CA ASP A 160 0.88 33.37 -2.85
C ASP A 160 1.62 32.56 -3.92
N ILE A 161 1.01 32.39 -5.11
CA ILE A 161 1.61 31.68 -6.23
C ILE A 161 2.63 32.61 -6.91
N LYS A 162 3.89 32.18 -6.93
CA LYS A 162 4.98 32.86 -7.64
C LYS A 162 4.97 32.49 -9.12
N SER A 163 4.89 31.20 -9.44
CA SER A 163 4.83 30.72 -10.82
C SER A 163 4.22 29.32 -10.92
N ILE A 164 3.74 29.00 -12.12
CA ILE A 164 3.34 27.64 -12.50
C ILE A 164 4.07 27.29 -13.80
N HIS A 165 4.62 26.07 -13.88
CA HIS A 165 5.33 25.56 -15.03
C HIS A 165 4.81 24.18 -15.42
N LEU A 166 4.83 23.90 -16.72
CA LEU A 166 4.70 22.55 -17.23
C LEU A 166 6.10 21.98 -17.44
N ILE A 167 6.41 20.86 -16.80
CA ILE A 167 7.72 20.20 -16.86
C ILE A 167 7.57 18.74 -17.27
N SER A 168 8.58 18.16 -17.91
CA SER A 168 8.53 16.76 -18.35
C SER A 168 9.00 15.75 -17.31
N GLU A 169 9.79 16.19 -16.34
CA GLU A 169 10.45 15.29 -15.37
C GLU A 169 10.32 15.79 -13.93
N LEU A 170 10.19 14.85 -13.00
CA LEU A 170 10.23 15.10 -11.56
C LEU A 170 11.67 15.17 -11.06
N PRO A 171 11.94 15.94 -9.97
CA PRO A 171 13.23 15.87 -9.31
C PRO A 171 13.50 14.45 -8.81
N LYS A 172 14.77 14.05 -8.76
CA LYS A 172 15.17 12.76 -8.19
C LYS A 172 14.80 12.74 -6.71
N ILE A 173 13.91 11.83 -6.33
CA ILE A 173 13.44 11.65 -4.95
C ILE A 173 14.32 10.63 -4.24
N THR A 174 14.76 10.94 -3.02
CA THR A 174 15.58 10.06 -2.19
C THR A 174 14.76 9.35 -1.13
N SER A 175 13.83 10.06 -0.49
CA SER A 175 12.98 9.48 0.55
C SER A 175 11.61 10.14 0.66
N LYS A 176 10.66 9.37 1.18
CA LYS A 176 9.35 9.86 1.61
C LYS A 176 9.46 10.32 3.06
N ILE A 177 8.95 11.52 3.37
CA ILE A 177 8.89 12.06 4.73
C ILE A 177 7.55 11.68 5.38
N ASN A 178 6.46 12.01 4.71
CA ASN A 178 5.11 11.56 5.03
C ASN A 178 4.35 11.39 3.71
N GLY A 179 3.34 10.53 3.67
CA GLY A 179 2.66 10.30 2.40
C GLY A 179 2.23 8.88 2.12
N PHE A 180 1.53 8.77 1.00
CA PHE A 180 1.31 7.54 0.25
C PHE A 180 2.28 7.47 -0.93
N ALA A 181 2.91 6.31 -1.14
CA ALA A 181 3.78 6.11 -2.28
C ALA A 181 3.78 4.64 -2.68
N VAL A 182 3.19 4.34 -3.83
CA VAL A 182 3.21 3.02 -4.45
C VAL A 182 3.39 3.25 -5.94
N GLU A 183 4.46 2.68 -6.49
CA GLU A 183 4.77 2.65 -7.93
C GLU A 183 4.48 3.97 -8.65
N THR A 184 3.31 4.11 -9.28
CA THR A 184 2.96 5.28 -10.10
C THR A 184 2.32 6.42 -9.32
N THR A 185 1.80 6.16 -8.12
CA THR A 185 1.08 7.13 -7.28
C THR A 185 1.94 7.57 -6.10
N LYS A 186 2.18 8.89 -5.96
CA LYS A 186 3.00 9.50 -4.90
C LYS A 186 2.35 10.78 -4.38
N LYS A 187 1.94 10.77 -3.11
CA LYS A 187 1.18 11.84 -2.46
C LYS A 187 1.76 12.16 -1.09
N GLY A 188 2.09 13.41 -0.82
CA GLY A 188 2.64 13.86 0.47
C GLY A 188 3.98 14.59 0.34
N SER A 189 4.78 14.57 1.41
CA SER A 189 6.07 15.25 1.49
C SER A 189 7.23 14.31 1.19
N PHE A 190 8.16 14.77 0.35
CA PHE A 190 9.31 14.01 -0.09
C PHE A 190 10.58 14.84 -0.01
N LYS A 191 11.72 14.15 0.05
CA LYS A 191 13.05 14.75 -0.01
C LYS A 191 13.67 14.48 -1.37
N THR A 192 14.21 15.51 -2.02
CA THR A 192 14.95 15.37 -3.27
C THR A 192 16.39 14.92 -3.02
N LYS A 193 17.13 14.61 -4.09
CA LYS A 193 18.57 14.30 -4.03
C LYS A 193 19.38 15.46 -3.47
N ASP A 194 18.97 16.69 -3.77
CA ASP A 194 19.64 17.91 -3.33
C ASP A 194 19.25 18.33 -1.90
N GLY A 195 18.44 17.49 -1.23
CA GLY A 195 18.01 17.71 0.15
C GLY A 195 16.78 18.61 0.32
N GLU A 196 16.25 19.14 -0.79
CA GLU A 196 15.05 19.98 -0.81
C GLU A 196 13.81 19.17 -0.38
N LYS A 197 12.95 19.77 0.45
CA LYS A 197 11.64 19.23 0.79
C LYS A 197 10.61 19.72 -0.22
N VAL A 198 9.92 18.78 -0.86
CA VAL A 198 8.91 19.06 -1.89
C VAL A 198 7.62 18.31 -1.59
N THR A 199 6.50 18.82 -2.10
CA THR A 199 5.22 18.12 -2.08
C THR A 199 5.00 17.45 -3.42
N LEU A 200 4.69 16.15 -3.40
CA LEU A 200 4.25 15.41 -4.58
C LEU A 200 2.76 15.11 -4.43
N LEU A 201 1.98 15.40 -5.47
CA LEU A 201 0.58 15.04 -5.65
C LEU A 201 0.44 14.40 -7.04
N ILE A 202 1.15 13.29 -7.20
CA ILE A 202 1.30 12.53 -8.43
C ILE A 202 0.29 11.39 -8.38
N ASN A 203 -0.78 11.49 -9.17
CA ASN A 203 -1.85 10.50 -9.22
C ASN A 203 -1.61 9.40 -10.26
N SER A 204 -0.67 9.63 -11.16
CA SER A 204 -0.18 8.66 -12.12
C SER A 204 1.17 9.10 -12.67
N LYS A 205 1.97 8.14 -13.14
CA LYS A 205 3.19 8.41 -13.89
C LYS A 205 2.81 9.04 -15.24
N ASN A 206 3.42 10.17 -15.55
CA ASN A 206 3.16 10.92 -16.78
C ASN A 206 4.48 11.44 -17.38
N ASN A 207 4.44 11.98 -18.59
CA ASN A 207 5.58 12.66 -19.24
C ASN A 207 5.43 14.19 -19.17
N SER A 208 4.44 14.66 -18.42
CA SER A 208 4.09 16.06 -18.23
C SER A 208 3.58 16.23 -16.81
N TYR A 209 4.11 17.21 -16.09
CA TYR A 209 3.79 17.51 -14.70
C TYR A 209 3.62 19.01 -14.51
N ILE A 210 2.74 19.38 -13.60
CA ILE A 210 2.55 20.78 -13.22
C ILE A 210 3.39 21.06 -11.98
N LEU A 211 4.32 21.98 -12.10
CA LEU A 211 5.10 22.51 -10.98
C LEU A 211 4.53 23.85 -10.55
N ILE A 212 4.07 23.93 -9.31
CA ILE A 212 3.61 25.15 -8.67
C ILE A 212 4.70 25.59 -7.68
N ILE A 213 5.13 26.84 -7.81
CA ILE A 213 6.10 27.47 -6.91
C ILE A 213 5.40 28.62 -6.19
N THR A 214 5.42 28.59 -4.87
CA THR A 214 4.89 29.66 -4.02
C THR A 214 5.95 30.73 -3.74
N LYS A 215 5.51 31.89 -3.25
CA LYS A 215 6.41 33.01 -2.88
C LYS A 215 7.40 32.65 -1.77
N ASP A 216 7.03 31.75 -0.86
CA ASP A 216 7.92 31.17 0.16
C ASP A 216 8.80 30.01 -0.36
N ASN A 217 8.88 29.85 -1.69
CA ASN A 217 9.68 28.86 -2.41
C ASN A 217 9.29 27.39 -2.14
N LYS A 218 8.09 27.08 -1.65
CA LYS A 218 7.58 25.70 -1.64
C LYS A 218 7.30 25.24 -3.07
N LYS A 219 7.69 24.00 -3.37
CA LYS A 219 7.44 23.35 -4.66
C LYS A 219 6.43 22.23 -4.52
N ILE A 220 5.38 22.30 -5.33
CA ILE A 220 4.34 21.29 -5.41
C ILE A 220 4.32 20.75 -6.83
N TYR A 221 4.52 19.44 -6.96
CA TYR A 221 4.48 18.73 -8.22
C TYR A 221 3.17 17.96 -8.33
N TYR A 222 2.46 18.14 -9.43
CA TYR A 222 1.14 17.58 -9.64
C TYR A 222 1.06 16.83 -10.97
N SER A 223 0.36 15.70 -10.96
CA SER A 223 -0.18 15.06 -12.17
C SER A 223 -1.56 14.50 -11.87
N SER A 224 -2.47 14.65 -12.84
CA SER A 224 -3.77 13.97 -12.84
C SER A 224 -3.64 12.58 -13.46
N LYS A 225 -4.55 11.69 -13.05
CA LYS A 225 -4.80 10.39 -13.68
C LYS A 225 -5.95 10.44 -14.69
N GLU A 226 -6.93 11.34 -14.48
CA GLU A 226 -8.17 11.42 -15.27
C GLU A 226 -8.11 12.48 -16.39
N GLU A 227 -7.37 13.57 -16.21
CA GLU A 227 -7.32 14.70 -17.14
C GLU A 227 -5.88 14.97 -17.64
N SER A 228 -5.76 15.52 -18.85
CA SER A 228 -4.48 15.92 -19.43
C SER A 228 -3.81 17.05 -18.63
N ASN A 229 -2.57 16.83 -18.19
CA ASN A 229 -1.82 17.85 -17.45
C ASN A 229 -1.58 19.13 -18.29
N GLN A 230 -1.49 19.01 -19.62
CA GLN A 230 -1.44 20.16 -20.52
C GLN A 230 -2.72 21.00 -20.47
N GLU A 231 -3.88 20.35 -20.48
CA GLU A 231 -5.19 21.01 -20.44
C GLU A 231 -5.43 21.70 -19.10
N ILE A 232 -5.15 20.98 -18.00
CA ILE A 232 -5.18 21.53 -16.65
C ILE A 232 -4.28 22.77 -16.57
N TYR A 233 -3.02 22.66 -17.02
CA TYR A 233 -2.09 23.78 -16.98
C TYR A 233 -2.59 25.00 -17.76
N THR A 234 -3.13 24.78 -18.96
CA THR A 234 -3.68 25.85 -19.81
C THR A 234 -4.86 26.54 -19.13
N ARG A 235 -5.75 25.76 -18.51
CA ARG A 235 -6.89 26.26 -17.73
C ARG A 235 -6.44 27.10 -16.54
N LEU A 236 -5.51 26.58 -15.73
CA LEU A 236 -4.97 27.30 -14.57
C LEU A 236 -4.28 28.60 -14.96
N ARG A 237 -3.46 28.59 -16.02
CA ARG A 237 -2.77 29.80 -16.50
C ARG A 237 -3.76 30.87 -16.95
N LYS A 238 -4.81 30.49 -17.67
CA LYS A 238 -5.87 31.43 -18.10
C LYS A 238 -6.56 32.07 -16.90
N GLN A 239 -6.95 31.28 -15.91
CA GLN A 239 -7.63 31.75 -14.70
C GLN A 239 -6.73 32.64 -13.83
N LEU A 240 -5.45 32.31 -13.69
CA LEU A 240 -4.46 33.12 -12.95
C LEU A 240 -4.16 34.46 -13.61
N ASN A 241 -4.16 34.51 -14.95
CA ASN A 241 -4.01 35.78 -15.66
C ASN A 241 -5.24 36.65 -15.42
N LEU A 242 -6.45 36.08 -15.44
CA LEU A 242 -7.70 36.80 -15.19
C LEU A 242 -7.81 37.32 -13.75
N SER A 243 -7.28 36.59 -12.76
CA SER A 243 -7.30 37.05 -11.36
C SER A 243 -6.38 38.23 -11.10
N LYS A 244 -5.26 38.36 -11.83
CA LYS A 244 -4.36 39.53 -11.73
C LYS A 244 -4.99 40.85 -12.19
N PHE A 245 -6.08 40.80 -12.95
CA PHE A 245 -6.81 42.00 -13.40
C PHE A 245 -8.00 42.37 -12.51
N ARG A 246 -8.29 41.59 -11.45
CA ARG A 246 -9.39 41.85 -10.50
C ARG A 246 -8.91 42.41 -9.16
N MET A 247 -7.59 42.55 -8.97
CA MET A 247 -6.95 43.30 -7.88
C MET A 247 -6.59 44.71 -8.37
#